data_AF-A0A9Q0D3W6-F1
#
_entry.id   AF-A0A9Q0D3W6-F1
#
_cell.length_a   1.000
_cell.length_b   1.000
_cell.length_c   1.000
_cell.angle_alpha   90.00
_cell.angle_beta   90.00
_cell.angle_gamma   90.00
#
_symmetry.space_group_name_H-M   'P 1'
#
loop_
_entity.id
_entity.type
_entity.pdbx_description
1 polymer ?
#
loop_
_entity_poly.entity_id
_entity_poly.type
_entity_poly.pdbx_seq_one_letter_code
_entity_poly.pdbx_strand_id
1 'polypeptide(L)'
;MKGMQVGLLIGDEGDAIPHEVFNVADVVEETIAQHNLKYVACSFSMLMGIIYCVHLEYPQDMKCCFEVLQRVVMKIKPLPEYTD
;
A
#
# COMPACT_ATOMS: atom_id res chain seq x y z
N MET A 1 -20.43 7.81 -1.47
CA MET A 1 -19.12 8.28 -1.97
C MET A 1 -18.26 7.03 -2.11
N LYS A 2 -17.72 6.76 -3.30
CA LYS A 2 -16.81 5.62 -3.51
C LYS A 2 -15.49 6.03 -2.83
N GLY A 3 -15.05 5.27 -1.81
CA GLY A 3 -13.78 5.54 -1.13
C GLY A 3 -12.59 5.27 -2.05
N MET A 4 -11.40 5.73 -1.65
CA MET A 4 -10.17 5.54 -2.43
C MET A 4 -9.91 4.05 -2.69
N GLN A 5 -9.56 3.72 -3.94
CA GLN A 5 -9.24 2.37 -4.39
C GLN A 5 -7.74 2.22 -4.61
N VAL A 6 -7.15 1.22 -3.95
CA VAL A 6 -5.74 0.85 -4.11
C VAL A 6 -5.61 -0.66 -4.17
N GLY A 7 -4.51 -1.14 -4.77
CA GLY A 7 -4.26 -2.57 -4.85
C GLY A 7 -2.89 -2.90 -5.43
N LEU A 8 -2.56 -4.18 -5.37
CA LEU A 8 -1.38 -4.76 -5.99
C LEU A 8 -1.81 -5.53 -7.24
N LEU A 9 -1.27 -5.16 -8.39
CA LEU A 9 -1.39 -5.93 -9.62
C LEU A 9 -0.23 -6.93 -9.66
N ILE A 10 -0.54 -8.22 -9.68
CA ILE A 10 0.46 -9.28 -9.73
C ILE A 10 0.45 -9.87 -11.15
N GLY A 11 1.56 -9.71 -11.86
CA GLY A 11 1.80 -10.35 -13.14
C GLY A 11 2.44 -11.71 -12.93
N ASP A 12 1.84 -12.73 -13.54
CA ASP A 12 2.34 -14.10 -13.59
C ASP A 12 2.54 -14.49 -15.06
N GLU A 13 3.77 -14.87 -15.44
CA GLU A 13 4.05 -15.47 -16.74
C GLU A 13 4.06 -16.98 -16.56
N GLY A 14 2.93 -17.61 -16.87
CA GLY A 14 2.73 -19.04 -16.70
C GLY A 14 3.55 -19.87 -17.68
N ASP A 15 4.73 -20.32 -17.25
CA ASP A 15 5.37 -21.54 -17.74
C ASP A 15 5.23 -22.66 -16.70
N ALA A 16 5.32 -23.92 -17.14
CA ALA A 16 4.95 -25.14 -16.41
C ALA A 16 5.69 -25.43 -15.08
N ILE A 17 6.47 -24.50 -14.56
CA ILE A 17 7.19 -24.56 -13.28
C ILE A 17 6.91 -23.26 -12.51
N PRO A 18 6.38 -23.32 -11.28
CA PRO A 18 6.01 -22.12 -10.52
C PRO A 18 7.28 -21.41 -10.04
N HIS A 19 7.79 -20.47 -10.85
CA HIS A 19 9.00 -19.72 -10.52
C HIS A 19 8.69 -18.24 -10.38
N GLU A 20 8.53 -17.85 -9.12
CA GLU A 20 8.66 -16.50 -8.57
C GLU A 20 7.74 -15.44 -9.19
N VAL A 21 7.04 -14.69 -8.33
CA VAL A 21 6.27 -13.51 -8.75
C VAL A 21 7.19 -12.60 -9.59
N PHE A 22 6.94 -12.55 -10.90
CA PHE A 22 7.87 -11.92 -11.84
C PHE A 22 7.75 -10.40 -11.82
N ASN A 23 6.55 -9.88 -11.58
CA ASN A 23 6.31 -8.45 -11.55
C ASN A 23 5.09 -8.09 -10.68
N VAL A 24 5.27 -7.20 -9.72
CA VAL A 24 4.19 -6.56 -8.97
C VAL A 24 4.17 -5.06 -9.28
N ALA A 25 2.97 -4.51 -9.39
CA ALA A 25 2.74 -3.08 -9.55
C ALA A 25 1.75 -2.57 -8.49
N ASP A 26 2.02 -1.37 -7.98
CA ASP A 26 1.15 -0.64 -7.07
C ASP A 26 0.17 0.19 -7.89
N VAL A 27 -1.13 0.01 -7.63
CA VAL A 27 -2.22 0.72 -8.31
C VAL A 27 -2.91 1.63 -7.31
N VAL A 28 -3.08 2.90 -7.70
CA VAL A 28 -3.82 3.93 -6.93
C VAL A 28 -4.80 4.61 -7.89
N GLU A 29 -6.09 4.61 -7.56
CA GLU A 29 -7.15 5.21 -8.41
C GLU A 29 -7.02 4.78 -9.88
N GLU A 30 -6.90 3.48 -10.10
CA GLU A 30 -6.80 2.85 -11.44
C GLU A 30 -5.54 3.24 -12.23
N THR A 31 -4.59 3.95 -11.61
CA THR A 31 -3.31 4.36 -12.20
C THR A 31 -2.16 3.57 -11.59
N ILE A 32 -1.25 3.08 -12.44
CA ILE A 32 -0.01 2.43 -11.98
C ILE A 32 0.90 3.49 -11.37
N ALA A 33 1.04 3.47 -10.05
CA ALA A 33 1.92 4.36 -9.31
C ALA A 33 3.38 3.89 -9.37
N GLN A 34 3.58 2.57 -9.33
CA GLN A 34 4.90 1.93 -9.40
C GLN A 34 4.78 0.52 -9.98
N HIS A 35 5.80 0.04 -10.69
CA HIS A 35 5.83 -1.31 -11.27
C HIS A 35 7.24 -1.90 -11.22
N ASN A 36 7.40 -3.14 -11.68
CA ASN A 36 8.67 -3.88 -11.69
C ASN A 36 9.18 -4.21 -10.28
N LEU A 37 8.25 -4.47 -9.36
CA LEU A 37 8.58 -4.85 -8.00
C LEU A 37 8.68 -6.37 -7.88
N LYS A 38 9.79 -6.84 -7.30
CA LYS A 38 10.14 -8.27 -7.26
C LYS A 38 9.29 -9.08 -6.27
N TYR A 39 8.69 -8.43 -5.28
CA TYR A 39 7.95 -9.12 -4.22
C TYR A 39 6.69 -8.36 -3.80
N VAL A 40 5.65 -9.12 -3.48
CA VAL A 40 4.38 -8.60 -2.94
C VAL A 40 4.62 -7.79 -1.67
N ALA A 41 5.48 -8.27 -0.76
CA ALA A 41 5.79 -7.56 0.48
C ALA A 41 6.45 -6.19 0.25
N CYS A 42 7.39 -6.12 -0.71
CA CYS A 42 8.03 -4.86 -1.09
C CYS A 42 6.99 -3.88 -1.68
N SER A 43 6.11 -4.37 -2.55
CA SER A 43 5.06 -3.57 -3.17
C SER A 43 4.05 -3.05 -2.15
N PHE A 44 3.60 -3.92 -1.24
CA PHE A 44 2.78 -3.49 -0.13
C PHE A 44 3.45 -2.39 0.70
N SER A 45 4.75 -2.52 1.02
CA SER A 45 5.47 -1.48 1.76
C SER A 45 5.61 -0.17 0.98
N MET A 46 5.81 -0.23 -0.34
CA MET A 46 5.88 0.95 -1.22
C MET A 46 4.52 1.65 -1.29
N LEU A 47 3.43 0.90 -1.50
CA LEU A 47 2.07 1.42 -1.51
C LEU A 47 1.72 2.16 -0.21
N MET A 48 2.05 1.57 0.94
CA MET A 48 1.86 2.22 2.24
C MET A 48 2.67 3.52 2.37
N GLY A 49 3.92 3.52 1.85
CA GLY A 49 4.77 4.70 1.80
C GLY A 49 4.21 5.79 0.88
N ILE A 50 3.69 5.44 -0.30
CA ILE A 50 3.09 6.37 -1.26
C ILE A 50 1.89 7.07 -0.63
N ILE A 51 0.96 6.29 -0.05
CA ILE A 51 -0.24 6.83 0.58
C ILE A 51 0.13 7.80 1.71
N TYR A 52 1.12 7.45 2.53
CA TYR A 52 1.60 8.31 3.60
C TYR A 52 2.30 9.58 3.09
N CYS A 53 3.28 9.45 2.19
CA CYS A 53 4.11 10.57 1.72
C CYS A 53 3.32 11.61 0.90
N VAL A 54 2.31 11.15 0.15
CA VAL A 54 1.47 12.02 -0.69
C VAL A 54 0.23 12.52 0.06
N HIS A 55 0.06 12.12 1.33
CA HIS A 55 -1.10 12.48 2.16
C HIS A 55 -2.43 12.08 1.50
N LEU A 56 -2.46 10.90 0.89
CA LEU A 56 -3.69 10.37 0.29
C LEU A 56 -4.60 9.81 1.39
N GLU A 57 -5.91 9.86 1.15
CA GLU A 57 -6.85 9.08 1.94
C GLU A 57 -6.50 7.58 1.79
N TYR A 58 -6.66 6.79 2.85
CA TYR A 58 -6.48 5.35 2.75
C TYR A 58 -7.84 4.64 2.81
N PRO A 59 -7.98 3.47 2.15
CA PRO A 59 -9.18 2.66 2.29
C PRO A 59 -9.41 2.29 3.76
N GLN A 60 -10.67 2.32 4.21
CA GLN A 60 -11.01 2.00 5.60
C GLN A 60 -10.56 0.60 6.01
N ASP A 61 -10.60 -0.36 5.07
CA ASP A 61 -10.15 -1.73 5.30
C ASP A 61 -8.65 -1.82 5.65
N MET A 62 -7.85 -0.82 5.26
CA MET A 62 -6.41 -0.74 5.55
C MET A 62 -6.09 0.11 6.78
N LYS A 63 -7.09 0.70 7.46
CA LYS A 63 -6.89 1.61 8.59
C LYS A 63 -5.96 1.05 9.66
N CYS A 64 -6.18 -0.20 10.06
CA CYS A 64 -5.36 -0.86 11.08
C CYS A 64 -3.88 -0.93 10.66
N CYS A 65 -3.60 -1.27 9.39
CA CYS A 65 -2.23 -1.31 8.87
C CYS A 65 -1.56 0.06 8.90
N PHE A 66 -2.29 1.13 8.55
CA PHE A 66 -1.77 2.50 8.60
C PHE A 66 -1.50 2.96 10.02
N GLU A 67 -2.40 2.70 10.96
CA GLU A 67 -2.19 3.04 12.37
C GLU A 67 -0.98 2.31 12.95
N VAL A 68 -0.79 1.03 12.64
CA VAL A 68 0.39 0.26 13.06
C VAL A 68 1.66 0.82 12.44
N LEU A 69 1.66 1.12 11.14
CA LEU A 69 2.81 1.70 10.47
C LEU A 69 3.20 3.05 11.10
N GLN A 70 2.22 3.94 11.28
CA GLN A 70 2.44 5.25 11.87
C GLN A 70 2.94 5.17 13.32
N ARG A 71 2.34 4.31 14.15
CA ARG A 71 2.67 4.22 15.58
C ARG A 71 3.94 3.42 15.84
N VAL A 72 4.10 2.26 15.21
CA VAL A 72 5.17 1.30 15.51
C VAL A 72 6.42 1.61 14.70
N VAL A 73 6.26 1.82 13.39
CA VAL A 73 7.40 2.01 12.48
C VAL A 73 7.84 3.48 12.48
N MET A 74 6.90 4.41 12.32
CA MET A 74 7.22 5.84 12.21
C MET A 74 7.27 6.56 13.57
N LYS A 75 6.83 5.92 14.67
CA LYS A 75 6.79 6.49 16.03
C LYS A 75 6.03 7.82 16.13
N ILE A 76 5.03 8.00 15.28
CA ILE A 76 4.16 9.17 15.27
C ILE A 76 3.13 8.99 16.40
N LYS A 77 3.07 9.96 17.31
CA LYS A 77 2.02 9.99 18.33
C LYS A 77 0.72 10.44 17.67
N PRO A 78 -0.44 9.82 17.98
CA PRO A 78 -1.72 10.39 17.57
C PRO A 78 -1.78 11.84 18.06
N LEU A 79 -2.24 12.74 17.19
CA LEU A 79 -2.46 14.13 17.56
C LEU A 79 -3.36 14.15 18.81
N PRO A 80 -3.04 14.98 19.84
CA PRO A 80 -3.92 15.10 20.97
C PRO A 80 -5.30 15.52 20.46
N GLU A 81 -6.34 14.77 20.85
CA GLU A 81 -7.72 15.22 20.67
C GLU A 81 -7.83 16.54 21.43
N TYR A 82 -8.09 17.63 20.70
CA TYR A 82 -8.39 18.92 21.32
C TYR A 82 -9.72 18.72 22.06
N THR A 83 -9.65 18.47 23.37
CA THR A 83 -10.80 18.56 24.25
C THR A 83 -11.03 20.04 24.53
N ASP A 84 -12.07 20.60 23.92
CA ASP A 84 -12.69 21.86 24.37
C ASP A 84 -13.15 21.77 25.83
#